data_AF-A0A3D0UPY4-F1
#
_entry.id   AF-A0A3D0UPY4-F1
#
_cell.length_a   1.000
_cell.length_b   1.000
_cell.length_c   1.000
_cell.angle_alpha   90.00
_cell.angle_beta   90.00
_cell.angle_gamma   90.00
#
_symmetry.space_group_name_H-M   'P 1'
#
loop_
_entity.id
_entity.type
_entity.pdbx_description
1 polymer ?
#
loop_
_entity_poly.entity_id
_entity_poly.type
_entity_poly.pdbx_seq_one_letter_code
_entity_poly.pdbx_strand_id
1 'polypeptide(L)'
;MSRKLIPAVALLILIIALWPKANSLYDLTGEEEIPGQLRGVVHWLYTAIRPQPDQGSVTNIAFSDVLPFGMNTFLQNEVLPEVREQSMQMLQAAGVKFIRQQFPWEDIEIHGKGDFEDRRQ
;
A
#
# COMPACT_ATOMS: atom_id res chain seq x y z
N MET A 1 40.11 28.80 -6.35
CA MET A 1 38.94 27.91 -6.28
C MET A 1 37.96 28.30 -7.39
N SER A 2 37.79 27.47 -8.41
CA SER A 2 36.95 27.79 -9.58
C SER A 2 35.53 28.21 -9.16
N ARG A 3 35.01 29.32 -9.70
CA ARG A 3 33.64 29.82 -9.44
C ARG A 3 32.53 28.78 -9.60
N LYS A 4 32.80 27.70 -10.35
CA LYS A 4 31.89 26.55 -10.57
C LYS A 4 31.85 25.53 -9.43
N LEU A 5 32.83 25.53 -8.51
CA LEU A 5 32.87 24.61 -7.37
C LEU A 5 31.86 24.98 -6.29
N ILE A 6 31.65 26.28 -6.09
CA ILE A 6 30.72 26.81 -5.08
C ILE A 6 29.28 26.29 -5.29
N PRO A 7 28.66 26.39 -6.47
CA PRO A 7 27.30 25.88 -6.67
C PRO A 7 27.21 24.36 -6.56
N ALA A 8 28.24 23.62 -7.00
CA ALA A 8 28.27 22.17 -6.89
C ALA A 8 28.30 21.71 -5.42
N VAL A 9 29.12 22.37 -4.59
CA VAL A 9 29.19 22.11 -3.15
C VAL A 9 27.87 22.48 -2.47
N ALA A 10 27.26 23.63 -2.83
CA ALA A 10 25.97 24.04 -2.28
C ALA A 10 24.85 23.03 -2.61
N LEU A 11 24.81 22.52 -3.84
CA LEU A 11 23.85 21.50 -4.26
C LEU A 11 24.07 20.19 -3.49
N LEU A 12 25.31 19.77 -3.30
CA LEU A 12 25.63 18.57 -2.54
C LEU A 12 25.18 18.70 -1.07
N ILE A 13 25.45 19.84 -0.43
CA ILE A 13 25.00 20.13 0.94
C ILE A 13 23.47 20.10 1.02
N LEU A 14 22.77 20.67 0.04
CA LEU A 14 21.32 20.65 -0.02
C LEU A 14 20.77 19.22 -0.13
N ILE A 15 21.36 18.38 -0.98
CA ILE A 15 20.96 16.96 -1.12
C ILE A 15 21.17 16.21 0.20
N ILE A 16 22.30 16.43 0.88
CA ILE A 16 22.59 15.79 2.18
C ILE A 16 21.61 16.29 3.25
N ALA A 17 21.31 17.59 3.29
CA ALA A 17 20.41 18.17 4.28
C ALA A 17 18.95 17.71 4.11
N LEU A 18 18.53 17.45 2.87
CA LEU A 18 17.20 16.94 2.55
C LEU A 18 17.13 15.41 2.55
N TRP A 19 18.25 14.72 2.73
CA TRP A 19 18.29 13.26 2.69
C TRP A 19 17.38 12.67 3.78
N PRO A 20 16.51 11.70 3.43
CA PRO A 20 15.62 11.08 4.39
C PRO A 20 16.40 10.26 5.42
N LYS A 21 15.74 9.89 6.52
CA LYS A 21 16.34 9.03 7.55
C LYS A 21 16.47 7.58 7.06
N ALA A 22 17.35 7.36 6.10
CA ALA A 22 17.67 6.08 5.50
C ALA A 22 19.19 5.83 5.60
N ASN A 23 19.59 4.66 6.09
CA ASN A 23 21.00 4.32 6.29
C ASN A 23 21.60 3.57 5.09
N SER A 24 20.75 3.12 4.15
CA SER A 24 21.15 2.44 2.92
C SER A 24 20.23 2.82 1.77
N LEU A 25 20.64 2.52 0.52
CA LEU A 25 19.75 2.68 -0.64
C LEU A 25 18.57 1.72 -0.56
N TYR A 26 18.76 0.52 0.01
CA TYR A 26 17.67 -0.41 0.27
C TYR A 26 16.66 0.16 1.27
N ASP A 27 17.11 0.81 2.36
CA ASP A 27 16.21 1.43 3.35
C ASP A 27 15.38 2.55 2.73
N LEU A 28 15.96 3.26 1.75
CA LEU A 28 15.30 4.35 1.04
C LEU A 28 14.31 3.85 -0.01
N THR A 29 14.71 2.86 -0.81
CA THR A 29 13.97 2.48 -2.03
C THR A 29 13.20 1.18 -1.89
N GLY A 30 13.59 0.29 -0.97
CA GLY A 30 13.09 -1.08 -0.85
C GLY A 30 13.59 -2.03 -1.94
N GLU A 31 14.50 -1.57 -2.80
CA GLU A 31 14.96 -2.30 -4.00
C GLU A 31 16.29 -3.00 -3.70
N GLU A 32 16.38 -4.30 -4.02
CA GLU A 32 17.60 -5.09 -3.83
C GLU A 32 18.61 -4.85 -4.97
N GLU A 33 18.10 -4.72 -6.19
CA GLU A 33 18.90 -4.58 -7.40
C GLU A 33 19.35 -3.14 -7.64
N ILE A 34 20.59 -2.95 -8.10
CA ILE A 34 21.18 -1.62 -8.36
C ILE A 34 20.33 -0.78 -9.33
N PRO A 35 19.82 -1.33 -10.47
CA PRO A 35 18.94 -0.56 -11.35
C PRO A 35 17.64 -0.12 -10.67
N GLY A 36 17.11 -0.92 -9.74
CA GLY A 36 15.94 -0.56 -8.93
C GLY A 36 16.26 0.58 -7.98
N GLN A 37 17.38 0.49 -7.25
CA GLN A 37 17.83 1.53 -6.33
C GLN A 37 18.03 2.89 -7.01
N LEU A 38 18.66 2.91 -8.20
CA LEU A 38 18.84 4.15 -8.96
C LEU A 38 17.50 4.80 -9.35
N ARG A 39 16.53 4.00 -9.80
CA ARG A 39 15.17 4.49 -10.11
C ARG A 39 14.47 5.00 -8.86
N GLY A 40 14.63 4.30 -7.73
CA GLY A 40 14.09 4.70 -6.45
C GLY A 40 14.61 6.05 -5.98
N VAL A 41 15.91 6.33 -6.15
CA VAL A 41 16.49 7.65 -5.84
C VAL A 41 15.89 8.74 -6.75
N VAL A 42 15.68 8.45 -8.04
CA VAL A 42 15.00 9.39 -8.96
C VAL A 42 13.55 9.64 -8.53
N HIS A 43 12.82 8.61 -8.11
CA HIS A 43 11.45 8.74 -7.59
C HIS A 43 11.41 9.54 -6.30
N TRP A 44 12.40 9.36 -5.41
CA TRP A 44 12.55 10.17 -4.20
C TRP A 44 12.77 11.65 -4.53
N LEU A 45 13.68 11.97 -5.47
CA LEU A 45 13.85 13.35 -5.94
C LEU A 45 12.54 13.91 -6.53
N TYR A 46 11.82 13.10 -7.30
CA TYR A 46 10.53 13.49 -7.90
C TYR A 46 9.43 13.71 -6.85
N THR A 47 9.56 13.11 -5.66
CA THR A 47 8.62 13.30 -4.54
C THR A 47 8.58 14.76 -4.07
N ALA A 48 9.68 15.50 -4.19
CA ALA A 48 9.73 16.92 -3.82
C ALA A 48 8.90 17.83 -4.75
N ILE A 49 8.62 17.39 -5.98
CA ILE A 49 7.91 18.19 -7.00
C ILE A 49 6.53 17.65 -7.36
N ARG A 50 6.23 16.38 -7.06
CA ARG A 50 4.90 15.81 -7.28
C ARG A 50 3.93 16.28 -6.18
N PRO A 51 2.65 16.53 -6.51
CA PRO A 51 1.61 16.70 -5.49
C PRO A 51 1.59 15.49 -4.56
N GLN A 52 1.70 15.73 -3.25
CA GLN A 52 1.55 14.66 -2.26
C GLN A 52 0.07 14.44 -1.98
N PRO A 53 -0.38 13.17 -1.84
CA PRO A 53 -1.73 12.89 -1.39
C PRO A 53 -1.90 13.45 0.03
N ASP A 54 -3.06 14.06 0.29
CA ASP A 54 -3.46 14.41 1.64
C ASP A 54 -3.72 13.11 2.41
N GLN A 55 -2.85 12.80 3.37
CA GLN A 55 -2.95 11.60 4.21
C GLN A 55 -3.94 11.81 5.38
N GLY A 56 -4.52 13.01 5.51
CA GLY A 56 -5.31 13.40 6.66
C GLY A 56 -4.45 13.53 7.92
N SER A 57 -5.10 13.88 9.03
CA SER A 57 -4.45 13.86 10.34
C SER A 57 -4.21 12.42 10.78
N VAL A 58 -2.96 12.11 11.15
CA VAL A 58 -2.64 10.86 11.87
C VAL A 58 -3.44 10.85 13.17
N THR A 59 -4.51 10.06 13.19
CA THR A 59 -5.33 9.83 14.38
C THR A 59 -4.89 8.52 15.00
N ASN A 60 -4.80 8.49 16.33
CA ASN A 60 -4.56 7.24 17.03
C ASN A 60 -5.73 6.30 16.74
N ILE A 61 -5.42 5.08 16.31
CA ILE A 61 -6.42 4.02 16.19
C ILE A 61 -6.94 3.76 17.62
N ALA A 62 -8.23 3.98 17.84
CA ALA A 62 -8.84 3.68 19.13
C ALA A 62 -8.73 2.17 19.38
N PHE A 63 -8.14 1.78 20.52
CA PHE A 63 -8.16 0.39 20.95
C PHE A 63 -9.61 0.00 21.23
N SER A 64 -10.10 -1.01 20.53
CA SER A 64 -11.43 -1.56 20.78
C SER A 64 -11.35 -2.71 21.78
N ASP A 65 -12.37 -2.86 22.61
CA ASP A 65 -12.49 -4.00 23.55
C ASP A 65 -12.84 -5.33 22.84
N VAL A 66 -12.86 -5.36 21.51
CA VAL A 66 -13.03 -6.58 20.72
C VAL A 66 -11.68 -7.17 20.31
N LEU A 67 -11.65 -8.50 20.18
CA LEU A 67 -10.47 -9.23 19.72
C LEU A 67 -9.97 -8.63 18.40
N PRO A 68 -8.71 -8.16 18.31
CA PRO A 68 -8.18 -7.49 17.12
C PRO A 68 -7.87 -8.46 15.96
N PHE A 69 -8.07 -9.76 16.19
CA PHE A 69 -7.79 -10.79 15.20
C PHE A 69 -9.01 -11.06 14.33
N GLY A 70 -8.76 -11.12 13.03
CA GLY A 70 -9.71 -11.64 12.05
C GLY A 70 -9.15 -12.87 11.35
N MET A 71 -10.00 -13.54 10.57
CA MET A 71 -9.59 -14.67 9.73
C MET A 71 -9.68 -14.29 8.25
N ASN A 72 -8.71 -14.74 7.45
CA ASN A 72 -8.82 -14.65 6.00
C ASN A 72 -9.86 -15.69 5.51
N THR A 73 -10.73 -15.27 4.61
CA THR A 73 -11.73 -16.14 4.00
C THR A 73 -11.57 -16.16 2.49
N PHE A 74 -11.90 -17.31 1.89
CA PHE A 74 -11.85 -17.53 0.44
C PHE A 74 -13.22 -18.04 -0.04
N LEU A 75 -14.30 -17.34 0.33
CA LEU A 75 -15.68 -17.77 0.04
C LEU A 75 -15.97 -17.90 -1.46
N GLN A 76 -15.22 -17.20 -2.32
CA GLN A 76 -15.32 -17.29 -3.77
C GLN A 76 -14.90 -18.67 -4.32
N ASN A 77 -14.04 -19.39 -3.59
CA ASN A 77 -13.61 -20.75 -3.98
C ASN A 77 -14.65 -21.82 -3.60
N GLU A 78 -15.60 -21.48 -2.74
CA GLU A 78 -16.69 -22.39 -2.36
C GLU A 78 -17.70 -22.45 -3.50
N VAL A 79 -17.95 -23.65 -4.02
CA VAL A 79 -18.84 -23.86 -5.18
C VAL A 79 -20.31 -23.67 -4.80
N LEU A 80 -20.69 -24.14 -3.62
CA LEU A 80 -22.09 -24.21 -3.18
C LEU A 80 -22.41 -23.10 -2.17
N PRO A 81 -23.52 -22.37 -2.32
CA PRO A 81 -23.93 -21.32 -1.38
C PRO A 81 -24.06 -21.81 0.08
N GLU A 82 -24.61 -23.01 0.28
CA GLU A 82 -24.78 -23.60 1.61
C GLU A 82 -23.45 -23.86 2.33
N VAL A 83 -22.38 -24.13 1.58
CA VAL A 83 -21.03 -24.32 2.14
C VAL A 83 -20.46 -22.98 2.60
N ARG A 84 -20.72 -21.89 1.87
CA ARG A 84 -20.34 -20.53 2.31
C ARG A 84 -21.04 -20.16 3.60
N GLU A 85 -22.34 -20.44 3.70
CA GLU A 85 -23.12 -20.20 4.92
C GLU A 85 -22.58 -21.01 6.10
N GLN A 86 -22.30 -22.30 5.89
CA GLN A 86 -21.71 -23.15 6.91
C GLN A 86 -20.35 -22.63 7.39
N SER A 87 -19.48 -22.17 6.48
CA SER A 87 -18.20 -21.55 6.82
C SER A 87 -18.38 -20.30 7.70
N MET A 88 -19.36 -19.45 7.38
CA MET A 88 -19.68 -18.28 8.20
C MET A 88 -20.22 -18.66 9.59
N GLN A 89 -21.06 -19.70 9.68
CA GLN A 89 -21.55 -20.23 10.95
C GLN A 89 -20.41 -20.78 11.82
N MET A 90 -19.46 -21.51 11.22
CA MET A 90 -18.29 -22.04 11.92
C MET A 90 -17.39 -20.92 12.46
N LEU A 91 -17.14 -19.88 11.65
CA LEU A 91 -16.38 -18.70 12.07
C LEU A 91 -17.06 -17.98 13.25
N GLN A 92 -18.39 -17.81 13.19
CA GLN A 92 -19.15 -17.23 14.29
C GLN A 92 -19.08 -18.09 15.56
N ALA A 93 -19.25 -19.41 15.43
CA ALA A 93 -19.16 -20.35 16.55
C ALA A 93 -17.76 -20.37 17.18
N ALA A 94 -16.72 -20.15 16.38
CA ALA A 94 -15.34 -19.98 16.83
C ALA A 94 -15.06 -18.60 17.47
N GLY A 95 -16.06 -17.71 17.51
CA GLY A 95 -15.94 -16.38 18.12
C GLY A 95 -15.28 -15.32 17.23
N VAL A 96 -15.06 -15.61 15.94
CA VAL A 96 -14.46 -14.67 14.98
C VAL A 96 -15.39 -13.48 14.77
N LYS A 97 -14.86 -12.26 14.92
CA LYS A 97 -15.62 -11.01 14.74
C LYS A 97 -15.32 -10.30 13.43
N PHE A 98 -14.16 -10.57 12.84
CA PHE A 98 -13.69 -9.92 11.63
C PHE A 98 -13.23 -10.95 10.63
N ILE A 99 -13.60 -10.75 9.37
CA ILE A 99 -13.08 -11.53 8.25
C ILE A 99 -12.39 -10.62 7.25
N ARG A 100 -11.38 -11.15 6.58
CA ARG A 100 -10.78 -10.54 5.39
C ARG A 100 -11.12 -11.40 4.19
N GLN A 101 -12.07 -10.94 3.39
CA GLN A 101 -12.49 -11.59 2.16
C GLN A 101 -11.72 -11.00 0.98
N GLN A 102 -11.11 -11.86 0.16
CA GLN A 102 -10.49 -11.43 -1.10
C GLN A 102 -11.55 -11.26 -2.19
N PHE A 103 -11.45 -10.18 -2.95
CA PHE A 103 -12.18 -10.01 -4.21
C PHE A 103 -11.15 -9.87 -5.33
N PRO A 104 -10.93 -10.92 -6.14
CA PRO A 104 -10.12 -10.82 -7.34
C PRO A 104 -10.66 -9.71 -8.25
N TRP A 105 -9.77 -8.92 -8.86
CA TRP A 105 -10.20 -7.83 -9.74
C TRP A 105 -11.02 -8.35 -10.92
N GLU A 106 -10.59 -9.48 -11.52
CA GLU A 106 -11.30 -10.17 -12.61
C GLU A 106 -12.76 -10.53 -12.26
N ASP A 107 -13.07 -10.78 -10.98
CA ASP A 107 -14.42 -11.11 -10.53
C ASP A 107 -15.32 -9.88 -10.38
N ILE A 108 -14.76 -8.68 -10.28
CA ILE A 108 -15.50 -7.42 -10.08
C ILE A 108 -15.25 -6.39 -11.19
N GLU A 109 -14.51 -6.78 -12.23
CA GLU A 109 -14.14 -5.90 -13.33
C GLU A 109 -15.36 -5.61 -14.23
N ILE A 110 -15.71 -4.34 -14.27
CA ILE A 110 -16.72 -3.73 -15.13
C ILE A 110 -16.20 -3.55 -16.57
N HIS A 111 -17.11 -3.48 -17.54
CA HIS A 111 -16.77 -3.52 -18.97
C HIS A 111 -15.88 -2.37 -19.49
N GLY A 112 -15.76 -1.28 -18.75
CA GLY A 112 -14.94 -0.15 -19.18
C GLY A 112 -14.78 0.93 -18.12
N LYS A 113 -13.82 1.83 -18.38
CA LYS A 113 -13.55 2.98 -17.52
C LYS A 113 -14.78 3.88 -17.41
N GLY A 114 -15.23 4.12 -16.18
CA GLY A 114 -16.38 4.99 -15.90
C GLY A 114 -17.74 4.29 -16.02
N ASP A 115 -17.75 2.99 -16.30
CA ASP A 115 -18.91 2.15 -16.05
C ASP A 115 -19.00 1.87 -14.54
N PHE A 116 -20.18 1.62 -13.99
CA PHE A 116 -20.36 1.23 -12.58
C PHE A 116 -21.52 0.23 -12.43
N GLU A 117 -22.11 -0.21 -13.55
CA GLU A 117 -23.21 -1.15 -13.56
C GLU A 117 -22.69 -2.55 -13.86
N ASP A 118 -23.02 -3.51 -12.99
CA ASP A 118 -22.82 -4.91 -13.31
C ASP A 118 -23.94 -5.40 -14.23
N ARG A 119 -23.60 -5.75 -15.47
CA ARG A 119 -24.54 -6.24 -16.50
C ARG A 119 -24.39 -7.73 -16.78
N ARG A 120 -23.61 -8.44 -15.95
CA ARG A 120 -23.44 -9.88 -16.06
C ARG A 120 -24.77 -10.54 -15.66
N GLN A 121 -25.30 -11.40 -16.55
CA GLN A 121 -26.51 -12.20 -16.32
C GLN A 121 -26.17 -13.50 -15.61
#